data_AF-A0A2V6TK69-F1
#
_entry.id   AF-A0A2V6TK69-F1
#
_cell.length_a   1.000
_cell.length_b   1.000
_cell.length_c   1.000
_cell.angle_alpha   90.00
_cell.angle_beta   90.00
_cell.angle_gamma   90.00
#
_symmetry.space_group_name_H-M   'P 1'
#
loop_
_entity.id
_entity.type
_entity.pdbx_description
1 polymer ?
#
loop_
_entity_poly.entity_id
_entity_poly.type
_entity_poly.pdbx_seq_one_letter_code
_entity_poly.pdbx_strand_id
1 'polypeptide(L)' 'MIDVPVKLGPRSYRVAVGAGLLAQVGPEISRLGVGRKLALLTDPAIKALYGEI' A
#
# COMPACT_ATOMS: atom_id res chain seq x y z
N MET A 1 -1.92 -14.37 3.24
CA MET A 1 -2.45 -12.99 3.14
C MET A 1 -3.73 -12.93 3.94
N ILE A 2 -3.82 -11.97 4.86
CA ILE A 2 -5.00 -11.70 5.68
C ILE A 2 -5.50 -10.32 5.30
N ASP A 3 -6.81 -10.20 5.08
CA ASP A 3 -7.48 -8.92 4.84
C ASP A 3 -8.31 -8.56 6.08
N VAL A 4 -8.00 -7.41 6.68
CA VAL A 4 -8.66 -6.91 7.88
C VAL A 4 -9.53 -5.71 7.51
N PRO A 5 -10.87 -5.84 7.55
CA PRO A 5 -11.77 -4.72 7.30
C PRO A 5 -11.82 -3.80 8.52
N VAL A 6 -11.50 -2.51 8.32
CA VAL A 6 -11.59 -1.46 9.34
C VAL A 6 -12.83 -0.63 9.10
N LYS A 7 -13.79 -0.68 10.04
CA LYS A 7 -15.10 -0.01 9.93
C LYS A 7 -15.05 1.40 10.51
N LEU A 8 -15.06 2.42 9.65
CA LEU A 8 -15.07 3.84 10.01
C LEU A 8 -16.17 4.61 9.27
N GLY A 9 -17.28 3.94 8.95
CA GLY A 9 -18.38 4.48 8.17
C GLY A 9 -17.91 4.86 6.75
N PRO A 10 -18.11 6.10 6.29
CA PRO A 10 -17.65 6.55 4.96
C PRO A 10 -16.13 6.46 4.73
N ARG A 11 -15.33 6.35 5.80
CA ARG A 11 -13.86 6.26 5.75
C ARG A 11 -13.33 4.84 5.99
N SER A 12 -14.20 3.84 5.85
CA SER A 12 -13.79 2.44 6.03
C SER A 12 -12.75 2.05 4.99
N TYR A 13 -11.77 1.23 5.40
CA TYR A 13 -10.69 0.75 4.54
C TYR A 13 -10.31 -0.68 4.91
N ARG A 14 -9.43 -1.28 4.10
CA ARG A 14 -8.93 -2.64 4.32
C ARG A 14 -7.44 -2.60 4.57
N VAL A 15 -6.96 -3.42 5.51
CA VAL A 15 -5.53 -3.62 5.76
C VAL A 15 -5.15 -5.00 5.26
N ALA A 16 -4.25 -5.06 4.29
CA ALA A 16 -3.67 -6.31 3.80
C ALA A 16 -2.39 -6.65 4.59
N VAL A 17 -2.31 -7.87 5.11
CA VAL A 17 -1.15 -8.38 5.87
C VAL A 17 -0.64 -9.67 5.23
N GLY A 18 0.64 -9.72 4.91
CA GLY A 18 1.25 -10.87 4.26
C GLY A 18 2.72 -10.64 3.92
N ALA A 19 3.46 -11.73 3.75
CA ALA A 19 4.84 -11.68 3.28
C ALA A 19 4.90 -11.21 1.82
N GLY A 20 5.87 -10.35 1.49
CA GLY A 20 6.14 -9.92 0.12
C GLY A 20 5.10 -8.99 -0.53
N LEU A 21 4.14 -8.44 0.24
CA LEU A 21 3.06 -7.60 -0.32
C LEU A 21 3.57 -6.33 -1.02
N LEU A 22 4.71 -5.79 -0.58
CA LEU A 22 5.33 -4.63 -1.21
C LEU A 22 5.59 -4.86 -2.72
N ALA A 23 6.01 -6.05 -3.13
CA ALA A 23 6.19 -6.39 -4.55
C ALA A 23 4.88 -6.38 -5.37
N GLN A 24 3.72 -6.38 -4.70
CA GLN A 24 2.40 -6.34 -5.31
C GLN A 24 1.72 -4.95 -5.18
N VAL A 25 2.44 -3.94 -4.68
CA VAL A 25 1.87 -2.63 -4.35
C VAL A 25 1.26 -1.92 -5.57
N GLY A 26 1.88 -2.03 -6.76
CA GLY A 26 1.37 -1.42 -7.99
C GLY A 26 -0.01 -1.96 -8.41
N PRO A 27 -0.18 -3.28 -8.59
CA PRO A 27 -1.49 -3.91 -8.85
C PRO A 27 -2.55 -3.63 -7.77
N GLU A 28 -2.17 -3.58 -6.49
CA GLU A 28 -3.08 -3.25 -5.39
C GLU A 28 -3.57 -1.81 -5.47
N ILE A 29 -2.67 -0.84 -5.65
CA ILE A 29 -3.01 0.58 -5.80
C ILE A 29 -3.88 0.80 -7.04
N SER A 30 -3.56 0.13 -8.15
CA SER A 30 -4.31 0.26 -9.41
C SER A 30 -5.79 -0.13 -9.26
N ARG A 31 -6.10 -1.10 -8.39
CA ARG A 31 -7.48 -1.50 -8.06
C ARG A 31 -8.29 -0.44 -7.34
N LEU A 32 -7.62 0.55 -6.73
CA LEU A 32 -8.29 1.68 -6.06
C LEU A 32 -8.80 2.74 -7.06
N GLY A 33 -8.48 2.61 -8.35
CA GLY A 33 -8.93 3.56 -9.38
C GLY A 33 -8.27 4.94 -9.29
N VAL A 34 -7.10 5.04 -8.66
CA VAL A 34 -6.34 6.29 -8.53
C VAL A 34 -5.54 6.61 -9.81
N GLY A 35 -5.04 7.85 -9.89
CA GLY A 35 -4.24 8.30 -11.02
C GLY A 35 -2.90 7.55 -11.18
N ARG A 36 -2.27 7.71 -12.34
CA ARG A 36 -1.01 7.02 -12.70
C ARG A 36 0.26 7.57 -12.04
N LYS A 37 0.16 8.71 -11.36
CA LYS A 37 1.31 9.36 -10.69
C LYS A 37 1.12 9.27 -9.19
N LEU A 38 2.14 8.78 -8.50
CA LEU A 38 2.21 8.74 -7.04
C LEU A 38 3.49 9.39 -6.56
N ALA A 39 3.49 9.89 -5.32
CA ALA A 39 4.68 10.34 -4.63
C ALA A 39 4.97 9.38 -3.47
N LEU A 40 6.16 8.79 -3.44
CA LEU A 40 6.63 7.99 -2.31
C LEU A 40 7.25 8.92 -1.26
N LEU A 41 6.61 9.02 -0.10
CA LEU A 41 7.14 9.74 1.06
C LEU A 41 7.58 8.73 2.12
N THR A 42 8.85 8.80 2.50
CA THR A 42 9.45 7.90 3.49
C THR A 42 10.71 8.55 4.07
N ASP A 43 11.23 8.01 5.17
CA ASP A 43 12.51 8.45 5.72
C ASP A 43 13.70 7.85 4.94
N PRO A 44 14.92 8.42 5.06
CA PRO A 44 16.08 7.95 4.31
C PRO A 44 16.49 6.50 4.59
N ALA A 45 16.36 6.01 5.82
CA ALA A 45 16.76 4.66 6.18
C ALA A 45 15.79 3.62 5.59
N ILE A 46 14.49 3.89 5.63
CA ILE A 46 13.49 3.01 5.00
C ILE A 46 13.59 3.08 3.47
N LYS A 47 13.90 4.26 2.91
CA LYS A 47 14.19 4.38 1.47
C LYS A 47 15.36 3.48 1.04
N ALA A 48 16.43 3.39 1.82
CA ALA A 48 17.57 2.55 1.49
C ALA A 48 17.23 1.04 1.46
N LEU A 49 16.20 0.62 2.20
CA LEU A 49 15.77 -0.77 2.29
C LEU A 49 14.67 -1.12 1.27
N TYR A 50 13.77 -0.17 0.98
CA TYR A 50 12.51 -0.44 0.26
C TYR A 50 12.17 0.62 -0.82
N GLY A 51 13.07 1.54 -1.15
CA GLY A 51 12.76 2.66 -2.04
C GLY A 51 12.71 2.33 -3.53
N GLU A 52 13.21 1.16 -3.95
CA GLU A 52 13.31 0.74 -5.35
C GLU A 52 12.23 -0.26 -5.79
N ILE A 53 11.23 -0.50 -4.95
CA ILE A 53 10.13 -1.43 -5.23
C ILE A 53 9.29 -0.97 -6.42
#